data_AF-A0A6N7Y5X4-F1
#
_entry.id   AF-A0A6N7Y5X4-F1
#
_cell.length_a   1.000
_cell.length_b   1.000
_cell.length_c   1.000
_cell.angle_alpha   90.00
_cell.angle_beta   90.00
_cell.angle_gamma   90.00
#
_symmetry.space_group_name_H-M   'P 1'
#
loop_
_entity.id
_entity.type
_entity.pdbx_description
1 polymer ?
#
loop_
_entity_poly.entity_id
_entity_poly.type
_entity_poly.pdbx_seq_one_letter_code
_entity_poly.pdbx_strand_id
1 'polypeptide(L)'
;MILDNVNPNDLFPTEKKGPSVLGTIEYSVQGSTEFEGAFIATNERIILNVDMNGEFYYRSIGYDEVEKITYEDGRIHFTFNIGPMPMKNIQKGDAEAFVQFVKDKINAQ
;
A
#
# COMPACT_ATOMS: atom_id res chain seq x y z
N MET A 1 -6.21 -3.02 15.76
CA MET A 1 -6.91 -2.68 14.51
C MET A 1 -6.41 -3.64 13.42
N ILE A 2 -7.20 -3.96 12.38
CA ILE A 2 -6.72 -4.81 11.27
C ILE A 2 -6.41 -3.89 10.09
N LEU A 3 -5.12 -3.64 9.84
CA LEU A 3 -4.68 -2.71 8.79
C LEU A 3 -4.59 -3.40 7.42
N ASP A 4 -4.27 -4.69 7.36
CA ASP A 4 -4.03 -5.46 6.14
C ASP A 4 -5.31 -6.01 5.48
N ASN A 5 -6.46 -5.48 5.89
CA ASN A 5 -7.75 -5.84 5.34
C ASN A 5 -8.58 -4.62 4.97
N VAL A 6 -9.55 -4.84 4.10
CA VAL A 6 -10.50 -3.82 3.63
C VAL A 6 -11.90 -4.33 3.94
N ASN A 7 -12.78 -3.44 4.37
CA ASN A 7 -14.18 -3.77 4.54
C ASN A 7 -14.79 -4.05 3.15
N PRO A 8 -15.43 -5.20 2.91
CA PRO A 8 -16.03 -5.51 1.61
C PRO A 8 -17.05 -4.46 1.13
N ASN A 9 -17.67 -3.71 2.05
CA ASN A 9 -18.59 -2.64 1.71
C ASN A 9 -17.90 -1.37 1.15
N ASP A 10 -16.59 -1.23 1.35
CA ASP A 10 -15.79 -0.12 0.82
C ASP A 10 -15.30 -0.39 -0.62
N LEU A 11 -15.48 -1.63 -1.10
CA LEU A 11 -15.13 -2.07 -2.45
C LEU A 11 -16.26 -1.79 -3.43
N PHE A 12 -15.91 -1.41 -4.66
CA PHE A 12 -16.90 -1.37 -5.74
C PHE A 12 -17.41 -2.79 -6.06
N PRO A 13 -18.62 -2.96 -6.64
CA PRO A 13 -19.17 -4.28 -6.93
C PRO A 13 -18.29 -5.16 -7.84
N THR A 14 -17.47 -4.54 -8.69
CA THR A 14 -16.50 -5.20 -9.58
C THR A 14 -15.11 -5.36 -8.97
N GLU A 15 -14.88 -4.74 -7.82
CA GLU A 15 -13.59 -4.67 -7.17
C GLU A 15 -13.34 -5.93 -6.34
N LYS A 16 -12.19 -6.56 -6.56
CA LYS A 16 -11.73 -7.79 -5.92
C LYS A 16 -10.40 -7.50 -5.23
N LYS A 17 -10.32 -7.90 -3.96
CA LYS A 17 -9.09 -7.82 -3.18
C LYS A 17 -8.00 -8.71 -3.80
N GLY A 18 -6.82 -8.14 -3.97
CA GLY A 18 -5.58 -8.81 -4.34
C GLY A 18 -4.65 -9.00 -3.14
N PRO A 19 -3.32 -9.06 -3.35
CA PRO A 19 -2.35 -9.19 -2.27
C PRO A 19 -2.32 -7.95 -1.37
N SER A 20 -1.91 -8.12 -0.12
CA SER A 20 -1.63 -7.04 0.81
C SER A 20 -0.33 -7.28 1.56
N VAL A 21 0.30 -6.19 1.98
CA VAL A 21 1.53 -6.17 2.78
C VAL A 21 1.36 -5.22 3.95
N LEU A 22 1.82 -5.64 5.13
CA LEU A 22 1.82 -4.87 6.36
C LEU A 22 3.26 -4.65 6.83
N GLY A 23 3.59 -3.43 7.19
CA GLY A 23 4.92 -3.07 7.70
C GLY A 23 4.96 -1.65 8.21
N THR A 24 6.17 -1.08 8.26
CA THR A 24 6.39 0.32 8.62
C THR A 24 6.52 1.17 7.36
N ILE A 25 5.62 2.13 7.19
CA ILE A 25 5.64 3.09 6.09
C ILE A 25 6.44 4.31 6.54
N GLU A 26 7.41 4.73 5.72
CA GLU A 26 8.17 5.95 5.98
C GLU A 26 7.51 7.11 5.22
N TYR A 27 6.87 8.00 5.97
CA TYR A 27 6.24 9.20 5.44
C TYR A 27 6.21 10.29 6.51
N SER A 28 6.61 11.52 6.15
CA SER A 28 6.76 12.62 7.10
C SER A 28 5.45 13.38 7.28
N VAL A 29 4.84 13.27 8.46
CA VAL A 29 3.65 14.06 8.85
C VAL A 29 3.82 14.58 10.27
N GLN A 30 3.68 15.89 10.45
CA GLN A 30 3.62 16.56 11.75
C GLN A 30 4.71 16.14 12.76
N GLY A 31 5.95 15.93 12.28
CA GLY A 31 7.11 15.57 13.12
C GLY A 31 7.30 14.07 13.37
N SER A 32 6.39 13.21 12.92
CA SER A 32 6.59 11.76 12.84
C SER A 32 6.94 11.36 11.40
N THR A 33 7.84 10.38 11.26
CA THR A 33 8.37 9.95 9.95
C THR A 33 8.05 8.50 9.62
N GLU A 34 7.51 7.74 10.57
CA GLU A 34 7.29 6.30 10.43
C GLU A 34 5.98 5.90 11.10
N PHE A 35 5.19 5.11 10.41
CA PHE A 35 3.89 4.65 10.88
C PHE A 35 3.68 3.18 10.54
N GLU A 36 2.95 2.46 11.36
CA GLU A 36 2.49 1.12 10.99
C GLU A 36 1.38 1.24 9.95
N GLY A 37 1.49 0.48 8.86
CA GLY A 37 0.51 0.58 7.79
C GLY A 37 0.56 -0.59 6.83
N ALA A 38 -0.51 -0.73 6.06
CA ALA A 38 -0.64 -1.73 5.03
C ALA A 38 -0.97 -1.11 3.68
N PHE A 39 -0.37 -1.67 2.64
CA PHE A 39 -0.86 -1.52 1.28
C PHE A 39 -1.68 -2.75 0.91
N ILE A 40 -2.88 -2.53 0.38
CA ILE A 40 -3.79 -3.57 -0.07
C ILE A 40 -4.09 -3.29 -1.55
N ALA A 41 -3.62 -4.16 -2.43
CA ALA A 41 -3.93 -4.06 -3.84
C ALA A 41 -5.33 -4.65 -4.10
N THR A 42 -6.08 -4.04 -5.00
CA THR A 42 -7.29 -4.60 -5.61
C THR A 42 -7.11 -4.66 -7.12
N ASN A 43 -8.04 -5.26 -7.85
CA ASN A 43 -8.01 -5.19 -9.31
C ASN A 43 -8.17 -3.77 -9.88
N GLU A 44 -8.58 -2.77 -9.07
CA GLU A 44 -8.91 -1.41 -9.51
C GLU A 44 -8.00 -0.32 -8.93
N ARG A 45 -7.47 -0.48 -7.71
CA ARG A 45 -6.67 0.53 -7.00
C ARG A 45 -5.78 -0.09 -5.92
N ILE A 46 -4.99 0.74 -5.27
CA ILE A 46 -4.30 0.43 -4.02
C ILE A 46 -5.00 1.16 -2.88
N ILE A 47 -5.22 0.45 -1.78
CA ILE A 47 -5.75 1.00 -0.53
C ILE A 47 -4.61 1.09 0.47
N LEU A 48 -4.42 2.28 1.03
CA LEU A 48 -3.46 2.56 2.08
C LEU A 48 -4.20 2.73 3.41
N ASN A 49 -3.87 1.85 4.35
CA ASN A 49 -4.35 1.89 5.73
C ASN A 49 -3.17 2.17 6.64
N VAL A 50 -3.23 3.21 7.47
CA VAL A 50 -2.14 3.61 8.38
C VAL A 50 -2.69 3.85 9.78
N ASP A 51 -1.99 3.36 10.79
CA ASP A 51 -2.21 3.76 12.19
C ASP A 51 -1.29 4.94 12.53
N MET A 52 -1.87 6.13 12.62
CA MET A 52 -1.20 7.37 13.02
C MET A 52 -1.38 7.61 14.51
N ASN A 53 -0.66 6.85 15.34
CA ASN A 53 -0.68 6.98 16.81
C ASN A 53 -2.08 6.82 17.43
N GLY A 54 -2.86 5.84 16.95
CA GLY A 54 -4.22 5.54 17.39
C GLY A 54 -5.31 6.13 16.50
N GLU A 55 -4.96 7.01 15.54
CA GLU A 55 -5.87 7.50 14.52
C GLU A 55 -5.71 6.71 13.22
N PHE A 56 -6.82 6.13 12.74
CA PHE A 56 -6.83 5.40 11.48
C PHE A 56 -6.88 6.36 10.29
N TYR A 57 -5.87 6.27 9.43
CA TYR A 57 -5.83 6.98 8.16
C TYR A 57 -6.06 6.00 7.00
N TYR A 58 -7.04 6.35 6.15
CA TYR A 58 -7.40 5.60 4.95
C TYR A 58 -7.18 6.46 3.71
N ARG A 59 -6.56 5.89 2.67
CA ARG A 59 -6.48 6.51 1.34
C ARG A 59 -6.67 5.50 0.22
N SER A 60 -7.46 5.90 -0.78
CA SER A 60 -7.57 5.23 -2.07
C SER A 60 -6.56 5.84 -3.04
N ILE A 61 -5.76 5.01 -3.71
CA ILE A 61 -4.71 5.43 -4.64
C ILE A 61 -4.92 4.70 -5.97
N GLY A 62 -5.16 5.44 -7.05
CA GLY A 62 -5.28 4.87 -8.39
C GLY A 62 -3.97 4.28 -8.89
N TYR A 63 -4.02 3.28 -9.77
CA TYR A 63 -2.80 2.73 -10.40
C TYR A 63 -2.11 3.75 -11.30
N ASP A 64 -2.85 4.71 -11.85
CA ASP A 64 -2.34 5.87 -12.59
C ASP A 64 -1.55 6.87 -11.73
N GLU A 65 -1.72 6.82 -10.40
CA GLU A 65 -0.91 7.60 -9.45
C GLU A 65 0.43 6.92 -9.12
N VAL A 66 0.65 5.67 -9.53
CA VAL A 66 1.88 4.91 -9.26
C VAL A 66 2.93 5.21 -10.33
N GLU A 67 4.06 5.77 -9.92
CA GLU A 67 5.19 6.01 -10.83
C GLU A 67 6.14 4.81 -10.90
N LYS A 68 6.44 4.19 -9.75
CA LYS A 68 7.37 3.07 -9.66
C LYS A 68 7.15 2.23 -8.40
N ILE A 69 7.38 0.94 -8.53
CA ILE A 69 7.46 0.03 -7.38
C ILE A 69 8.56 -1.02 -7.58
N THR A 70 9.42 -1.22 -6.58
CA THR A 70 10.40 -2.31 -6.52
C THR A 70 10.46 -2.93 -5.13
N TYR A 71 10.99 -4.15 -5.04
CA TYR A 71 11.28 -4.84 -3.79
C TYR A 71 12.75 -5.24 -3.77
N GLU A 72 13.54 -4.60 -2.92
CA GLU A 72 14.99 -4.75 -2.82
C GLU A 72 15.40 -4.67 -1.34
N ASP A 73 16.37 -5.47 -0.91
CA ASP A 73 16.90 -5.49 0.47
C ASP A 73 15.82 -5.59 1.58
N GLY A 74 14.76 -6.34 1.32
CA GLY A 74 13.66 -6.53 2.27
C GLY A 74 12.72 -5.32 2.41
N ARG A 75 12.82 -4.34 1.50
CA ARG A 75 12.04 -3.10 1.50
C ARG A 75 11.27 -2.94 0.20
N ILE A 76 10.05 -2.43 0.30
CA ILE A 76 9.30 -1.98 -0.87
C ILE A 76 9.63 -0.52 -1.10
N HIS A 77 10.21 -0.21 -2.26
CA HIS A 77 10.39 1.15 -2.72
C HIS A 77 9.21 1.53 -3.58
N PHE A 78 8.23 2.22 -2.97
CA PHE A 78 7.01 2.67 -3.63
C PHE A 78 7.12 4.16 -3.93
N THR A 79 6.89 4.57 -5.18
CA THR A 79 6.84 5.97 -5.59
C THR A 79 5.52 6.25 -6.27
N PHE A 80 4.82 7.24 -5.73
CA PHE A 80 3.60 7.79 -6.30
C PHE A 80 3.89 9.17 -6.91
N ASN A 81 2.98 9.71 -7.70
CA ASN A 81 3.07 11.04 -8.30
C ASN A 81 3.25 12.19 -7.29
N ILE A 82 2.91 11.97 -6.02
CA ILE A 82 3.11 12.93 -4.92
C ILE A 82 4.42 12.70 -4.14
N GLY A 83 5.19 11.67 -4.47
CA GLY A 83 6.47 11.35 -3.85
C GLY A 83 6.62 9.89 -3.38
N PRO A 84 7.80 9.56 -2.82
CA PRO A 84 8.11 8.23 -2.33
C PRO A 84 7.40 7.92 -1.01
N MET A 85 6.91 6.69 -0.88
CA MET A 85 6.32 6.11 0.33
C MET A 85 6.84 4.67 0.52
N PRO A 86 8.12 4.50 0.87
CA PRO A 86 8.70 3.18 1.03
C PRO A 86 8.13 2.47 2.27
N MET A 87 8.16 1.13 2.22
CA MET A 87 7.80 0.27 3.34
C MET A 87 8.97 -0.63 3.73
N LYS A 88 9.21 -0.74 5.03
CA LYS A 88 10.23 -1.61 5.64
C LYS A 88 9.61 -2.49 6.72
N ASN A 89 10.43 -3.37 7.31
CA ASN A 89 10.04 -4.22 8.44
C ASN A 89 8.72 -4.95 8.15
N ILE A 90 8.64 -5.62 6.98
CA ILE A 90 7.43 -6.33 6.56
C ILE A 90 7.07 -7.39 7.60
N GLN A 91 5.89 -7.25 8.20
CA GLN A 91 5.40 -8.12 9.26
C GLN A 91 4.49 -9.22 8.72
N LYS A 92 3.76 -8.93 7.63
CA LYS A 92 2.79 -9.86 7.03
C LYS A 92 2.61 -9.58 5.54
N GLY A 93 2.30 -10.63 4.79
CA GLY A 93 2.08 -10.59 3.35
C GLY A 93 3.31 -11.03 2.57
N ASP A 94 3.12 -11.27 1.28
CA ASP A 94 4.19 -11.59 0.33
C ASP A 94 4.52 -10.31 -0.45
N ALA A 95 5.66 -9.71 -0.14
CA ALA A 95 6.11 -8.46 -0.75
C ALA A 95 6.44 -8.61 -2.23
N GLU A 96 7.00 -9.75 -2.65
CA GLU A 96 7.30 -10.00 -4.06
C GLU A 96 6.01 -10.15 -4.87
N ALA A 97 5.06 -10.94 -4.36
CA ALA A 97 3.76 -11.11 -5.01
C ALA A 97 2.98 -9.79 -5.07
N PHE A 98 3.04 -8.98 -4.02
CA PHE A 98 2.44 -7.64 -4.00
C PHE A 98 3.06 -6.73 -5.07
N VAL A 99 4.40 -6.61 -5.09
CA VAL A 99 5.10 -5.76 -6.06
C VAL A 99 4.84 -6.23 -7.49
N GLN A 100 4.84 -7.54 -7.74
CA GLN A 100 4.54 -8.09 -9.06
C GLN A 100 3.11 -7.76 -9.49
N PHE A 101 2.13 -7.94 -8.59
CA PHE A 101 0.73 -7.63 -8.90
C PHE A 101 0.53 -6.15 -9.25
N VAL A 102 1.15 -5.24 -8.51
CA VAL A 102 1.08 -3.80 -8.81
C VAL A 102 1.76 -3.49 -10.15
N LYS A 103 2.92 -4.10 -10.44
CA LYS A 103 3.61 -3.96 -11.74
C LYS A 103 2.73 -4.41 -12.90
N ASP A 104 2.04 -5.53 -12.76
CA ASP A 104 1.13 -6.03 -13.81
C ASP A 104 -0.02 -5.05 -14.05
N LYS A 105 -0.48 -4.35 -13.01
CA LYS A 105 -1.57 -3.36 -13.08
C LYS A 105 -1.16 -2.06 -13.75
N ILE A 106 0.03 -1.53 -13.45
CA ILE A 106 0.53 -0.31 -14.09
C ILE A 106 0.94 -0.52 -15.55
N ASN A 107 1.42 -1.72 -15.90
CA ASN A 107 1.85 -2.05 -17.26
C ASN A 107 0.69 -2.42 -18.21
N ALA A 108 -0.48 -2.76 -17.66
CA ALA A 108 -1.67 -3.11 -18.43
C ALA A 108 -2.51 -1.88 -18.84
N GLN A 109 -2.06 -0.66 -18.53
CA GLN A 109 -2.70 0.60 -18.90
C GLN A 109 -2.34 1.04 -20.32
#